data_AF-A0A840IGK9-F1
#
_entry.id   AF-A0A840IGK9-F1
#
_cell.length_a   1.000
_cell.length_b   1.000
_cell.length_c   1.000
_cell.angle_alpha   90.00
_cell.angle_beta   90.00
_cell.angle_gamma   90.00
#
_symmetry.space_group_name_H-M   'P 1'
#
loop_
_entity.id
_entity.type
_entity.pdbx_description
1 polymer ?
#
loop_
_entity_poly.entity_id
_entity_poly.type
_entity_poly.pdbx_seq_one_letter_code
_entity_poly.pdbx_strand_id
1 'polypeptide(L)'
;MLATAAFIAFWVIVGLVLFLLALRGGPRGMRATLQSQSRAGNRTALIGFSVFYIAVGVAVPVLLGIGNSDSADAHINGQTVQLTQQEREGRELFGANCANCHTLAAARASGQVGPSLDVLRPPAELTYDAIVRGRQRGGGTMPARLLEGSQAEAVAAFVAATAGR
;
A
#
# COMPACT_ATOMS: atom_id res chain seq x y z
N MET A 1 -1.13 -11.36 1.58
CA MET A 1 -1.10 -11.54 3.06
C MET A 1 0.15 -12.27 3.55
N LEU A 2 0.63 -13.31 2.84
CA LEU A 2 1.88 -13.99 3.20
C LEU A 2 3.12 -13.07 3.20
N ALA A 3 3.26 -12.21 2.17
CA ALA A 3 4.40 -11.28 2.07
C ALA A 3 4.45 -10.27 3.23
N THR A 4 3.30 -9.70 3.60
CA THR A 4 3.18 -8.79 4.75
C THR A 4 3.43 -9.50 6.08
N ALA A 5 2.94 -10.73 6.24
CA ALA A 5 3.19 -11.53 7.45
C ALA A 5 4.67 -11.90 7.60
N ALA A 6 5.34 -12.29 6.51
CA ALA A 6 6.77 -12.59 6.51
C ALA A 6 7.61 -11.34 6.81
N PHE A 7 7.25 -10.18 6.25
CA PHE A 7 7.91 -8.91 6.53
C PHE A 7 7.79 -8.50 8.02
N ILE A 8 6.60 -8.63 8.60
CA ILE A 8 6.38 -8.34 10.03
C ILE A 8 7.12 -9.34 10.91
N ALA A 9 7.02 -10.64 10.62
CA ALA A 9 7.70 -11.69 11.39
C ALA A 9 9.22 -11.50 11.40
N PHE A 10 9.80 -11.11 10.25
CA PHE A 10 11.22 -10.79 10.15
C PHE A 10 11.62 -9.66 11.12
N TRP A 11 10.90 -8.54 11.12
CA TRP A 11 11.20 -7.40 12.02
C TRP A 11 10.95 -7.71 13.49
N VAL A 12 9.92 -8.51 13.80
CA VAL A 12 9.66 -8.98 15.17
C VAL A 12 10.80 -9.85 15.66
N ILE A 13 11.28 -10.81 14.86
CA ILE A 13 12.40 -11.67 15.23
C ILE A 13 13.67 -10.85 15.43
N VAL A 14 13.97 -9.92 14.52
CA VAL A 14 15.14 -9.03 14.64
C VAL A 14 15.05 -8.21 15.95
N GLY A 15 13.90 -7.60 16.23
CA GLY A 15 13.69 -6.82 17.44
C GLY A 15 13.82 -7.66 18.72
N LEU A 16 13.26 -8.87 18.72
CA LEU A 16 13.28 -9.78 19.87
C LEU A 16 14.70 -10.33 20.12
N VAL A 17 15.45 -10.62 19.05
CA VAL A 17 16.87 -11.01 19.14
C VAL A 17 17.70 -9.88 19.72
N LEU A 18 17.56 -8.64 19.21
CA LEU A 18 18.29 -7.47 19.73
C LEU A 18 17.93 -7.18 21.19
N PHE A 19 16.65 -7.28 21.55
CA PHE A 19 16.16 -7.09 22.91
C PHE A 19 16.73 -8.14 23.88
N LEU A 20 16.72 -9.41 23.50
CA LEU A 20 17.32 -10.49 24.31
C LEU A 20 18.84 -10.36 24.42
N LEU A 21 19.51 -9.86 23.38
CA LEU A 21 20.95 -9.57 23.42
C LEU A 21 21.27 -8.44 24.39
N ALA A 22 20.44 -7.38 24.41
CA ALA A 22 20.56 -6.26 25.33
C ALA A 22 20.31 -6.69 26.79
N LEU A 23 19.34 -7.58 27.05
CA LEU A 23 19.06 -8.12 28.38
C LEU A 23 20.17 -9.05 28.92
N ARG A 24 20.89 -9.75 28.04
CA ARG A 24 22.04 -10.60 28.43
C ARG A 24 23.33 -9.80 28.68
N GLY A 25 23.41 -8.55 28.22
CA GLY A 25 24.59 -7.69 28.34
C GLY A 25 24.67 -6.93 29.67
N GLY A 26 25.01 -7.60 30.77
CA GLY A 26 25.27 -6.92 32.04
C GLY A 26 26.49 -5.97 31.98
N PRO A 27 26.49 -4.84 32.74
CA PRO A 27 27.49 -3.76 32.61
C PRO A 27 28.94 -4.15 32.95
N ARG A 28 29.16 -5.32 33.57
CA ARG A 28 30.50 -5.84 33.93
C ARG A 28 31.16 -6.67 32.82
N GLY A 29 30.40 -7.24 31.87
CA GLY A 29 30.93 -8.03 30.76
C GLY A 29 31.30 -7.22 29.51
N MET A 30 30.75 -6.02 29.39
CA MET A 30 30.93 -5.12 28.23
C MET A 30 32.35 -4.54 28.17
N ARG A 31 33.00 -4.30 29.33
CA ARG A 31 34.39 -3.82 29.38
C ARG A 31 35.42 -4.88 28.97
N ALA A 32 35.14 -6.17 29.23
CA ALA A 32 36.03 -7.27 28.86
C ALA A 32 35.91 -7.65 27.37
N THR A 33 34.72 -7.53 26.78
CA THR A 33 34.49 -7.79 25.34
C THR A 33 34.88 -6.61 24.44
N LEU A 34 34.85 -5.37 24.95
CA LEU A 34 35.36 -4.20 24.22
C LEU A 34 36.90 -4.19 24.08
N GLN A 35 37.64 -4.86 24.97
CA GLN A 35 39.11 -4.92 24.90
C GLN A 35 39.66 -6.01 23.95
N SER A 36 38.85 -6.99 23.52
CA SER A 36 39.27 -8.03 22.56
C SER A 36 38.76 -7.81 21.13
N GLN A 37 37.99 -6.75 20.88
CA GLN A 37 37.51 -6.39 19.55
C GLN A 37 38.67 -5.89 18.68
N SER A 38 39.29 -6.82 17.96
CA SER A 38 40.27 -6.50 16.93
C SER A 38 39.64 -5.58 15.86
N ARG A 39 40.43 -4.68 15.28
CA ARG A 39 40.02 -3.83 14.14
C ARG A 39 39.42 -4.64 12.98
N ALA A 40 39.79 -5.92 12.88
CA ALA A 40 39.26 -6.87 11.90
C ALA A 40 37.81 -7.29 12.20
N GLY A 41 37.44 -7.51 13.47
CA GLY A 41 36.09 -7.89 13.89
C GLY A 41 35.05 -6.79 13.63
N ASN A 42 35.43 -5.54 13.83
CA ASN A 42 34.55 -4.41 13.52
C ASN A 42 34.38 -4.22 12.00
N ARG A 43 35.41 -4.54 11.21
CA ARG A 43 35.36 -4.51 9.74
C ARG A 43 34.47 -5.62 9.18
N THR A 44 34.57 -6.84 9.70
CA THR A 44 33.73 -7.95 9.25
C THR A 44 32.26 -7.74 9.62
N ALA A 45 31.98 -7.19 10.81
CA ALA A 45 30.63 -6.81 11.20
C ALA A 45 30.04 -5.73 10.28
N LEU A 46 30.79 -4.66 10.00
CA LEU A 46 30.35 -3.61 9.07
C LEU A 46 30.10 -4.15 7.66
N ILE A 47 31.02 -4.94 7.11
CA ILE A 47 30.84 -5.56 5.78
C ILE A 47 29.62 -6.46 5.76
N GLY A 48 29.42 -7.28 6.80
CA GLY A 48 28.25 -8.14 6.94
C GLY A 48 26.94 -7.36 6.94
N PHE A 49 26.85 -6.30 7.75
CA PHE A 49 25.67 -5.43 7.78
C PHE A 49 25.44 -4.72 6.44
N SER A 50 26.49 -4.19 5.80
CA SER A 50 26.38 -3.54 4.50
C SER A 50 25.88 -4.49 3.42
N VAL A 51 26.43 -5.70 3.34
CA VAL A 51 26.00 -6.74 2.40
C VAL A 51 24.55 -7.13 2.65
N PHE A 52 24.17 -7.30 3.93
CA PHE A 52 22.79 -7.63 4.31
C PHE A 52 21.80 -6.54 3.87
N TYR A 53 22.07 -5.27 4.17
CA TYR A 53 21.19 -4.16 3.79
C TYR A 53 21.09 -3.98 2.29
N ILE A 54 22.18 -4.16 1.53
CA ILE A 54 22.14 -4.11 0.07
C ILE A 54 21.34 -5.29 -0.48
N ALA A 55 21.57 -6.50 0.03
CA ALA A 55 20.85 -7.70 -0.40
C ALA A 55 19.34 -7.58 -0.16
N VAL A 56 18.92 -7.14 1.05
CA VAL A 56 17.50 -6.90 1.36
C VAL A 56 16.94 -5.73 0.54
N GLY A 57 17.71 -4.65 0.40
CA GLY A 57 17.33 -3.46 -0.36
C GLY A 57 17.10 -3.73 -1.86
N VAL A 58 17.74 -4.75 -2.42
CA VAL A 58 17.51 -5.20 -3.82
C VAL A 58 16.50 -6.34 -3.90
N ALA A 59 16.57 -7.32 -3.00
CA ALA A 59 15.71 -8.50 -3.03
C ALA A 59 14.23 -8.14 -2.82
N VAL A 60 13.93 -7.20 -1.91
CA VAL A 60 12.55 -6.81 -1.62
C VAL A 60 11.88 -6.16 -2.84
N PRO A 61 12.44 -5.12 -3.49
CA PRO A 61 11.86 -4.57 -4.72
C PRO A 61 11.71 -5.59 -5.85
N VAL A 62 12.70 -6.47 -6.05
CA VAL A 62 12.63 -7.51 -7.08
C VAL A 62 11.49 -8.49 -6.80
N LEU A 63 11.37 -8.97 -5.56
CA LEU A 63 10.30 -9.88 -5.15
C LEU A 63 8.91 -9.25 -5.28
N LEU A 64 8.78 -7.96 -4.97
CA LEU A 64 7.52 -7.23 -5.13
C LEU A 64 7.18 -6.97 -6.60
N GLY A 65 8.17 -6.72 -7.45
CA GLY A 65 7.95 -6.48 -8.89
C GLY A 65 7.46 -7.73 -9.63
N ILE A 66 7.98 -8.91 -9.29
CA ILE A 66 7.59 -10.18 -9.94
C ILE A 66 6.28 -10.77 -9.39
N GLY A 67 5.91 -10.47 -8.14
CA GLY A 67 4.71 -11.03 -7.51
C GLY A 67 3.42 -10.24 -7.74
N ASN A 68 3.51 -9.04 -8.34
CA ASN A 68 2.37 -8.12 -8.44
C ASN A 68 1.68 -8.11 -9.81
N SER A 69 2.18 -8.88 -10.80
CA SER A 69 1.59 -8.93 -12.16
C SER A 69 0.17 -9.51 -12.20
N ASP A 70 -0.18 -10.35 -11.22
CA ASP A 70 -1.51 -10.99 -11.12
C ASP A 70 -2.50 -10.16 -10.28
N SER A 71 -2.11 -8.99 -9.78
CA SER A 71 -2.92 -8.12 -8.90
C SER A 71 -3.72 -7.05 -9.64
N ALA A 72 -3.86 -7.21 -10.96
CA ALA A 72 -4.49 -6.26 -11.86
C ALA A 72 -6.02 -6.19 -11.65
N ASP A 73 -6.62 -7.25 -11.10
CA ASP A 73 -8.07 -7.38 -10.93
C ASP A 73 -8.54 -6.90 -9.54
N ALA A 74 -9.79 -6.44 -9.46
CA ALA A 74 -10.37 -6.03 -8.18
C ALA A 74 -10.94 -7.26 -7.45
N HIS A 75 -10.41 -7.55 -6.26
CA HIS A 75 -10.94 -8.61 -5.40
C HIS A 75 -11.89 -8.04 -4.36
N ILE A 76 -13.16 -8.45 -4.43
CA ILE A 76 -14.25 -7.97 -3.57
C ILE A 76 -14.91 -9.20 -2.94
N ASN A 77 -14.91 -9.31 -1.62
CA ASN A 77 -15.57 -10.40 -0.87
C ASN A 77 -15.23 -11.83 -1.37
N GLY A 78 -14.02 -12.05 -1.88
CA GLY A 78 -13.58 -13.36 -2.42
C GLY A 78 -13.96 -13.60 -3.89
N GLN A 79 -14.62 -12.65 -4.55
CA GLN A 79 -14.87 -12.64 -5.99
C GLN A 79 -13.86 -11.75 -6.70
N THR A 80 -13.38 -12.22 -7.85
CA THR A 80 -12.46 -11.46 -8.70
C THR A 80 -13.25 -10.77 -9.81
N VAL A 81 -13.14 -9.46 -9.89
CA VAL A 81 -13.68 -8.66 -10.99
C VAL A 81 -12.55 -8.38 -11.97
N GLN A 82 -12.64 -9.01 -13.16
CA GLN A 82 -11.69 -8.76 -14.24
C GLN A 82 -11.84 -7.32 -14.72
N LEU A 83 -10.78 -6.54 -14.57
CA LEU A 83 -10.75 -5.15 -15.00
C LEU A 83 -10.10 -5.04 -16.39
N THR A 84 -10.69 -4.24 -17.26
CA THR A 84 -10.04 -3.77 -18.49
C THR A 84 -8.83 -2.88 -18.17
N GLN A 85 -7.97 -2.62 -19.15
CA GLN A 85 -6.82 -1.73 -18.95
C GLN A 85 -7.25 -0.33 -18.46
N GLN A 86 -8.32 0.21 -19.02
CA GLN A 86 -8.87 1.51 -18.63
C GLN A 86 -9.40 1.49 -17.19
N GLU A 87 -10.09 0.44 -16.78
CA GLU A 87 -10.60 0.33 -15.40
C GLU A 87 -9.47 0.13 -14.37
N ARG A 88 -8.37 -0.51 -14.77
CA ARG A 88 -7.16 -0.61 -13.91
C ARG A 88 -6.52 0.75 -13.67
N GLU A 89 -6.36 1.55 -14.73
CA GLU A 89 -5.92 2.93 -14.61
C GLU A 89 -6.90 3.75 -13.76
N GLY A 90 -8.21 3.56 -13.98
CA GLY A 90 -9.27 4.17 -13.19
C GLY A 90 -9.18 3.81 -11.71
N ARG A 91 -8.84 2.57 -11.37
CA ARG A 91 -8.64 2.12 -9.98
C ARG A 91 -7.45 2.82 -9.32
N GLU A 92 -6.34 2.96 -10.02
CA GLU A 92 -5.14 3.65 -9.52
C GLU A 92 -5.43 5.13 -9.28
N LEU A 93 -6.05 5.80 -10.26
CA LEU A 93 -6.47 7.20 -10.16
C LEU A 93 -7.49 7.41 -9.04
N PHE A 94 -8.44 6.48 -8.86
CA PHE A 94 -9.40 6.51 -7.77
C PHE A 94 -8.69 6.43 -6.40
N GLY A 95 -7.72 5.52 -6.27
CA GLY A 95 -6.91 5.37 -5.06
C GLY A 95 -6.20 6.67 -4.67
N ALA A 96 -5.62 7.36 -5.65
CA ALA A 96 -4.89 8.60 -5.42
C ALA A 96 -5.79 9.82 -5.12
N ASN A 97 -6.97 9.90 -5.76
CA ASN A 97 -7.75 11.14 -5.78
C ASN A 97 -9.09 11.08 -5.04
N CYS A 98 -9.64 9.88 -4.81
CA CYS A 98 -11.02 9.71 -4.36
C CYS A 98 -11.14 8.89 -3.06
N ALA A 99 -10.22 7.96 -2.82
CA ALA A 99 -10.33 6.95 -1.75
C ALA A 99 -10.38 7.53 -0.33
N ASN A 100 -9.79 8.69 -0.09
CA ASN A 100 -9.83 9.35 1.21
C ASN A 100 -11.23 9.92 1.54
N CYS A 101 -12.02 10.22 0.52
CA CYS A 101 -13.35 10.82 0.70
C CYS A 101 -14.46 9.79 0.54
N HIS A 102 -14.34 8.85 -0.39
CA HIS A 102 -15.40 7.91 -0.74
C HIS A 102 -15.11 6.48 -0.29
N THR A 103 -16.16 5.75 0.02
CA THR A 103 -16.11 4.30 0.22
C THR A 103 -16.35 3.59 -1.11
N LEU A 104 -15.47 2.65 -1.46
CA LEU A 104 -15.58 1.77 -2.63
C LEU A 104 -14.75 0.50 -2.38
N ALA A 105 -15.41 -0.64 -2.20
CA ALA A 105 -14.80 -1.91 -1.84
C ALA A 105 -13.76 -2.38 -2.88
N ALA A 106 -14.07 -2.19 -4.16
CA ALA A 106 -13.20 -2.54 -5.28
C ALA A 106 -11.84 -1.82 -5.29
N ALA A 107 -11.79 -0.63 -4.69
CA ALA A 107 -10.57 0.14 -4.50
C ALA A 107 -10.01 0.02 -3.07
N ARG A 108 -10.62 -0.82 -2.22
CA ARG A 108 -10.34 -0.92 -0.78
C ARG A 108 -10.38 0.44 -0.08
N ALA A 109 -11.27 1.31 -0.54
CA ALA A 109 -11.45 2.65 -0.01
C ALA A 109 -12.57 2.69 1.03
N SER A 110 -12.35 3.41 2.12
CA SER A 110 -13.28 3.53 3.25
C SER A 110 -13.52 4.98 3.67
N GLY A 111 -13.38 5.93 2.74
CA GLY A 111 -13.64 7.34 3.00
C GLY A 111 -15.11 7.58 3.35
N GLN A 112 -15.35 8.45 4.32
CA GLN A 112 -16.69 8.75 4.87
C GLN A 112 -17.11 10.21 4.69
N VAL A 113 -16.30 11.02 4.01
CA VAL A 113 -16.60 12.43 3.74
C VAL A 113 -17.65 12.55 2.63
N GLY A 114 -17.47 11.76 1.58
CA GLY A 114 -18.44 11.60 0.50
C GLY A 114 -19.30 10.35 0.70
N PRO A 115 -20.39 10.21 -0.08
CA PRO A 115 -21.22 9.02 -0.03
C PRO A 115 -20.45 7.76 -0.40
N SER A 116 -20.89 6.62 0.14
CA SER A 116 -20.45 5.31 -0.31
C SER A 116 -20.90 5.05 -1.74
N LEU A 117 -19.94 4.79 -2.63
CA LEU A 117 -20.20 4.50 -4.03
C LEU A 117 -20.77 3.08 -4.20
N ASP A 118 -20.45 2.16 -3.29
CA ASP A 118 -21.06 0.83 -3.28
C ASP A 118 -22.56 0.87 -3.01
N VAL A 119 -23.02 1.87 -2.26
CA VAL A 119 -24.45 2.09 -2.00
C VAL A 119 -25.07 2.91 -3.13
N LEU A 120 -24.45 4.04 -3.49
CA LEU A 120 -24.97 4.98 -4.47
C LEU A 120 -25.04 4.40 -5.88
N ARG A 121 -24.08 3.54 -6.24
CA ARG A 121 -23.96 2.87 -7.55
C ARG A 121 -24.16 3.81 -8.73
N PRO A 122 -23.39 4.93 -8.80
CA PRO A 122 -23.58 5.91 -9.85
C PRO A 122 -23.17 5.34 -11.22
N PRO A 123 -23.91 5.64 -12.31
CA PRO A 123 -23.46 5.32 -13.65
C PRO A 123 -22.21 6.14 -14.02
N ALA A 124 -21.46 5.68 -15.03
CA ALA A 124 -20.20 6.30 -15.45
C ALA A 124 -20.37 7.80 -15.75
N GLU A 125 -21.40 8.17 -16.53
CA GLU A 125 -21.68 9.58 -16.86
C GLU A 125 -21.87 10.48 -15.63
N LEU A 126 -22.59 9.99 -14.61
CA LEU A 126 -22.81 10.76 -13.39
C LEU A 126 -21.50 10.93 -12.60
N THR A 127 -20.67 9.89 -12.60
CA THR A 127 -19.36 9.89 -11.95
C THR A 127 -18.40 10.83 -12.65
N TYR A 128 -18.30 10.76 -13.98
CA TYR A 128 -17.50 11.68 -14.80
C TYR A 128 -17.90 13.13 -14.55
N ASP A 129 -19.20 13.40 -14.61
CA ASP A 129 -19.71 14.75 -14.37
C ASP A 129 -19.41 15.25 -12.95
N ALA A 130 -19.51 14.37 -11.95
CA ALA A 130 -19.16 14.71 -10.57
C ALA A 130 -17.68 15.04 -10.40
N ILE A 131 -16.79 14.30 -11.08
CA ILE A 131 -15.33 14.54 -11.05
C ILE A 131 -14.99 15.90 -11.68
N VAL A 132 -15.60 16.22 -12.83
CA VAL A 132 -15.29 17.43 -13.58
C VAL A 132 -15.96 18.66 -12.97
N ARG A 133 -17.24 18.58 -12.59
CA ARG A 133 -18.03 19.74 -12.15
C ARG A 133 -18.20 19.85 -10.63
N GLY A 134 -17.84 18.82 -9.87
CA GLY A 134 -18.06 18.76 -8.43
C GLY A 134 -19.54 18.55 -8.05
N ARG A 135 -19.81 18.42 -6.75
CA ARG A 135 -21.16 18.23 -6.19
C ARG A 135 -21.32 18.95 -4.85
N GLN A 136 -22.49 19.53 -4.59
CA GLN A 136 -22.84 20.18 -3.33
C GLN A 136 -24.02 19.52 -2.62
N ARG A 137 -24.24 18.21 -2.82
CA ARG A 137 -25.38 17.48 -2.25
C ARG A 137 -24.90 16.46 -1.21
N GLY A 138 -25.52 16.48 -0.03
CA GLY A 138 -25.28 15.56 1.08
C GLY A 138 -23.96 15.83 1.82
N GLY A 139 -24.03 16.27 3.08
CA GLY A 139 -22.94 16.29 4.07
C GLY A 139 -21.70 17.16 3.80
N GLY A 140 -21.34 17.45 2.56
CA GLY A 140 -20.12 18.16 2.17
C GLY A 140 -20.13 18.64 0.71
N THR A 141 -19.04 19.32 0.32
CA THR A 141 -18.84 19.82 -1.05
C THR A 141 -17.73 19.04 -1.72
N MET A 142 -18.07 18.21 -2.71
CA MET A 142 -17.10 17.56 -3.59
C MET A 142 -16.52 18.62 -4.54
N PRO A 143 -15.19 18.83 -4.54
CA PRO A 143 -14.55 19.82 -5.41
C PRO A 143 -14.65 19.41 -6.89
N ALA A 144 -14.62 20.42 -7.76
CA ALA A 144 -14.62 20.25 -9.21
C ALA A 144 -13.18 20.07 -9.75
N ARG A 145 -13.07 19.59 -10.99
CA ARG A 145 -11.82 19.43 -11.75
C ARG A 145 -10.75 18.61 -11.00
N LEU A 146 -11.18 17.53 -10.37
CA LEU A 146 -10.26 16.58 -9.74
C LEU A 146 -9.43 15.82 -10.78
N LEU A 147 -10.07 15.45 -11.90
CA LEU A 147 -9.47 14.87 -13.09
C LEU A 147 -10.23 15.38 -14.32
N GLU A 148 -9.62 15.26 -15.49
CA GLU A 148 -10.20 15.71 -16.76
C GLU A 148 -9.93 14.68 -17.88
N GLY A 149 -10.76 14.72 -18.93
CA GLY A 149 -10.60 13.86 -20.11
C GLY A 149 -10.54 12.38 -19.78
N SER A 150 -9.60 11.67 -20.39
CA SER A 150 -9.46 10.21 -20.30
C SER A 150 -9.26 9.71 -18.87
N GLN A 151 -8.65 10.50 -17.98
CA GLN A 151 -8.45 10.12 -16.57
C GLN A 151 -9.79 10.09 -15.82
N ALA A 152 -10.63 11.11 -16.03
CA ALA A 152 -11.97 11.13 -15.44
C ALA A 152 -12.85 10.02 -16.01
N GLU A 153 -12.73 9.73 -17.32
CA GLU A 153 -13.43 8.60 -17.97
C GLU A 153 -13.00 7.26 -17.39
N ALA A 154 -11.70 7.05 -17.17
CA ALA A 154 -11.17 5.82 -16.61
C ALA A 154 -11.71 5.57 -15.19
N VAL A 155 -11.70 6.59 -14.32
CA VAL A 155 -12.28 6.49 -12.97
C VAL A 155 -13.79 6.24 -13.05
N ALA A 156 -14.50 6.95 -13.92
CA ALA A 156 -15.93 6.77 -14.10
C ALA A 156 -16.30 5.35 -14.56
N ALA A 157 -15.56 4.80 -15.53
CA ALA A 157 -15.73 3.43 -16.00
C ALA A 157 -15.47 2.42 -14.88
N PHE A 158 -14.38 2.58 -14.14
CA PHE A 158 -14.04 1.73 -13.00
C PHE A 158 -15.11 1.74 -11.91
N VAL A 159 -15.58 2.92 -11.49
CA VAL A 159 -16.63 3.04 -10.47
C VAL A 159 -17.92 2.37 -10.96
N ALA A 160 -18.35 2.64 -12.20
CA ALA A 160 -19.57 2.05 -12.73
C ALA A 160 -19.49 0.52 -12.87
N ALA A 161 -18.31 0.00 -13.22
CA ALA A 161 -18.10 -1.44 -13.36
C ALA A 161 -18.10 -2.18 -12.02
N THR A 162 -17.73 -1.52 -10.93
CA THR A 162 -17.43 -2.18 -9.65
C THR A 162 -18.34 -1.82 -8.49
N ALA A 163 -19.04 -0.69 -8.56
CA ALA A 163 -19.85 -0.20 -7.45
C ALA A 163 -20.95 -1.19 -7.05
N GLY A 164 -20.95 -1.58 -5.77
CA GLY A 164 -21.97 -2.44 -5.18
C GLY A 164 -21.79 -3.93 -5.50
N ARG A 165 -20.60 -4.32 -5.95
CA ARG A 165 -20.16 -5.72 -6.02
C ARG A 165 -19.58 -6.20 -4.69
#